data_AF-A0A3Q8TMT0-F1
#
_entry.id   AF-A0A3Q8TMT0-F1
#
_cell.length_a   1.000
_cell.length_b   1.000
_cell.length_c   1.000
_cell.angle_alpha   90.00
_cell.angle_beta   90.00
_cell.angle_gamma   90.00
#
_symmetry.space_group_name_H-M   'P 1'
#
loop_
_entity.id
_entity.type
_entity.pdbx_description
1 polymer ?
#
loop_
_entity_poly.entity_id
_entity_poly.type
_entity_poly.pdbx_seq_one_letter_code
_entity_poly.pdbx_strand_id
1 'polypeptide(L)'
;HDFSTGPMKMIGPGRVYRRDTDDATHSHQFFQMEGQYIGENVTMADLKGTLSFAIREFFGAEREIRFRPSYFPFTEPSVEVDISCFKCNGAGCDVCKYSGWIEVLGAGMTHPNVLKAAGVDPAKYG
;
A
#
# COMPACT_ATOMS: atom_id res chain seq x y z
N HIS A 1 -0.43 -5.97 21.05
CA HIS A 1 -1.52 -4.98 21.07
C HIS A 1 -2.68 -5.57 21.84
N ASP A 2 -3.33 -4.79 22.71
CA ASP A 2 -4.51 -5.24 23.45
C ASP A 2 -5.78 -4.91 22.65
N PHE A 3 -6.31 -5.91 21.94
CA PHE A 3 -7.51 -5.73 21.12
C PHE A 3 -8.80 -5.48 21.91
N SER A 4 -8.80 -5.64 23.24
CA SER A 4 -9.93 -5.21 24.08
C SER A 4 -10.07 -3.70 24.17
N THR A 5 -8.98 -2.97 23.93
CA THR A 5 -8.95 -1.49 23.94
C THR A 5 -9.21 -0.87 22.56
N GLY A 6 -9.36 -1.70 21.53
CA GLY A 6 -9.67 -1.28 20.16
C GLY A 6 -8.74 -1.88 19.10
N PRO A 7 -8.92 -1.50 17.83
CA PRO A 7 -8.12 -2.00 16.71
C PRO A 7 -6.67 -1.52 16.77
N MET A 8 -5.75 -2.31 16.23
CA MET A 8 -4.36 -1.90 16.03
C MET A 8 -4.30 -0.97 14.81
N LYS A 9 -3.64 0.18 14.96
CA LYS A 9 -3.38 1.13 13.88
C LYS A 9 -1.94 1.61 13.98
N MET A 10 -1.15 1.43 12.93
CA MET A 10 0.26 1.79 12.93
C MET A 10 0.66 2.37 11.56
N ILE A 11 1.50 3.40 11.59
CA ILE A 11 2.30 3.85 10.46
C ILE A 11 3.78 3.79 10.88
N GLY A 12 4.62 3.18 10.05
CA GLY A 12 6.05 3.00 10.29
C GLY A 12 6.90 3.55 9.15
N PRO A 13 7.35 4.81 9.21
CA PRO A 13 8.37 5.33 8.29
C PRO A 13 9.78 4.93 8.75
N GLY A 14 10.66 4.56 7.82
CA GLY A 14 12.01 4.17 8.18
C GLY A 14 12.96 4.01 7.00
N ARG A 15 14.24 3.83 7.33
CA ARG A 15 15.26 3.41 6.36
C ARG A 15 15.18 1.91 6.21
N VAL A 16 15.19 1.45 4.97
CA VAL A 16 15.24 0.04 4.60
C VAL A 16 16.47 -0.20 3.73
N TYR A 17 16.92 -1.46 3.71
CA TYR A 17 18.16 -1.84 3.05
C TYR A 17 17.88 -2.98 2.08
N ARG A 18 18.46 -2.87 0.89
CA ARG A 18 18.41 -3.91 -0.14
C ARG A 18 19.82 -4.14 -0.62
N ARG A 19 20.20 -5.41 -0.76
CA ARG A 19 21.47 -5.78 -1.39
C ARG A 19 21.33 -5.59 -2.91
N ASP A 20 21.57 -4.37 -3.37
CA ASP A 20 21.56 -4.00 -4.79
C ASP A 20 22.79 -3.13 -5.11
N THR A 21 23.11 -2.99 -6.39
CA THR A 21 24.18 -2.08 -6.83
C THR A 21 23.59 -0.69 -7.06
N ASP A 22 24.22 0.35 -6.50
CA ASP A 22 23.74 1.71 -6.68
C ASP A 22 23.84 2.15 -8.15
N ASP A 23 22.74 2.67 -8.69
CA ASP A 23 22.65 3.27 -10.02
C ASP A 23 21.66 4.46 -10.03
N ALA A 24 21.30 4.98 -11.21
CA ALA A 24 20.40 6.14 -11.32
C ALA A 24 18.98 5.91 -10.76
N THR A 25 18.57 4.64 -10.60
CA THR A 25 17.23 4.21 -10.18
C THR A 25 17.21 3.31 -8.94
N HIS A 26 18.39 2.86 -8.48
CA HIS A 26 18.52 1.95 -7.35
C HIS A 26 19.52 2.49 -6.33
N SER A 27 19.17 2.35 -5.05
CA SER A 27 20.03 2.64 -3.91
C SER A 27 19.95 1.50 -2.91
N HIS A 28 21.08 1.03 -2.40
CA HIS A 28 21.16 -0.02 -1.38
C HIS A 28 20.47 0.38 -0.06
N GLN A 29 20.31 1.68 0.19
CA GLN A 29 19.55 2.25 1.30
C GLN A 29 18.53 3.26 0.77
N PHE A 30 17.27 3.10 1.14
CA PHE A 30 16.19 4.04 0.80
C PHE A 30 15.17 4.12 1.93
N PHE A 31 14.15 4.96 1.77
CA PHE A 31 13.10 5.14 2.76
C PHE A 31 11.81 4.46 2.32
N GLN A 32 11.13 3.82 3.26
CA GLN A 32 9.82 3.24 3.06
C GLN A 32 8.90 3.67 4.21
N MET A 33 7.61 3.75 3.92
CA MET A 33 6.56 3.92 4.91
C MET A 33 5.57 2.79 4.74
N GLU A 34 5.31 2.07 5.82
CA GLU A 34 4.30 1.01 5.86
C GLU A 34 3.15 1.41 6.79
N GLY A 35 1.96 0.88 6.50
CA GLY A 35 0.78 1.06 7.33
C GLY A 35 0.13 -0.29 7.62
N GLN A 36 -0.34 -0.47 8.86
CA GLN A 36 -1.04 -1.66 9.28
C GLN A 36 -2.29 -1.27 10.09
N TYR A 37 -3.42 -1.84 9.69
CA TYR A 37 -4.68 -1.74 10.41
C TYR A 37 -5.22 -3.15 10.64
N ILE A 38 -5.41 -3.55 11.90
CA ILE A 38 -6.00 -4.84 12.27
C ILE A 38 -7.17 -4.58 13.22
N GLY A 39 -8.36 -5.04 12.84
CA GLY A 39 -9.60 -4.85 13.59
C GLY A 39 -10.63 -5.90 13.21
N GLU A 40 -11.78 -5.88 13.88
CA GLU A 40 -12.89 -6.77 13.53
C GLU A 40 -13.60 -6.24 12.27
N ASN A 41 -14.00 -7.15 11.37
CA ASN A 41 -14.77 -6.86 10.15
C ASN A 41 -14.08 -5.87 9.18
N VAL A 42 -12.75 -5.92 9.07
CA VAL A 42 -11.99 -5.08 8.13
C VAL A 42 -12.07 -5.70 6.74
N THR A 43 -12.41 -4.88 5.75
CA THR A 43 -12.61 -5.34 4.39
C THR A 43 -11.66 -4.65 3.40
N MET A 44 -11.53 -5.24 2.21
CA MET A 44 -10.82 -4.61 1.09
C MET A 44 -11.42 -3.25 0.70
N ALA A 45 -12.72 -3.02 0.98
CA ALA A 45 -13.35 -1.73 0.74
C ALA A 45 -12.81 -0.64 1.68
N ASP A 46 -12.52 -0.99 2.94
CA ASP A 46 -11.90 -0.08 3.91
C ASP A 46 -10.48 0.29 3.50
N LEU A 47 -9.70 -0.70 3.02
CA LEU A 47 -8.37 -0.46 2.47
C LEU A 47 -8.43 0.47 1.25
N LYS A 48 -9.35 0.20 0.31
CA LYS A 48 -9.57 1.04 -0.88
C LYS A 48 -9.93 2.47 -0.49
N GLY A 49 -10.85 2.66 0.46
CA GLY A 49 -11.25 3.99 0.94
C GLY A 49 -10.10 4.74 1.61
N THR A 50 -9.35 4.06 2.46
CA THR A 50 -8.20 4.62 3.18
C THR A 50 -7.10 5.08 2.23
N LEU A 51 -6.71 4.23 1.28
CA LEU A 51 -5.72 4.59 0.27
C LEU A 51 -6.22 5.68 -0.67
N SER A 52 -7.53 5.67 -0.98
CA SER A 52 -8.10 6.71 -1.82
C SER A 52 -8.06 8.09 -1.17
N PHE A 53 -8.33 8.14 0.12
CA PHE A 53 -8.17 9.34 0.93
C PHE A 53 -6.70 9.78 0.99
N ALA A 54 -5.79 8.88 1.40
CA ALA A 54 -4.38 9.20 1.57
C ALA A 54 -3.72 9.71 0.27
N ILE A 55 -4.00 9.07 -0.87
CA ILE A 55 -3.45 9.49 -2.16
C ILE A 55 -3.93 10.89 -2.54
N ARG A 56 -5.21 11.23 -2.30
CA ARG A 56 -5.73 12.56 -2.61
C ARG A 56 -5.09 13.64 -1.74
N GLU A 57 -4.83 13.33 -0.48
CA GLU A 57 -4.11 14.24 0.43
C GLU A 57 -2.64 14.43 0.01
N PHE A 58 -1.96 13.38 -0.46
CA PHE A 58 -0.55 13.48 -0.86
C PHE A 58 -0.33 14.04 -2.26
N PHE A 59 -1.20 13.72 -3.22
CA PHE A 59 -0.96 13.94 -4.65
C PHE A 59 -1.98 14.88 -5.32
N GLY A 60 -3.00 15.35 -4.59
CA GLY A 60 -4.03 16.27 -5.08
C GLY A 60 -5.41 15.64 -5.16
N ALA A 61 -6.45 16.45 -4.90
CA ALA A 61 -7.84 16.00 -4.84
C ALA A 61 -8.37 15.49 -6.20
N GLU A 62 -7.77 15.91 -7.30
CA GLU A 62 -8.09 15.54 -8.68
C GLU A 62 -7.51 14.19 -9.13
N ARG A 63 -6.75 13.50 -8.27
CA ARG A 63 -6.10 12.24 -8.65
C ARG A 63 -7.10 11.09 -8.70
N GLU A 64 -7.09 10.41 -9.85
CA GLU A 64 -7.78 9.14 -10.04
C GLU A 64 -6.86 8.00 -9.61
N ILE A 65 -7.46 6.92 -9.11
CA ILE A 65 -6.75 5.83 -8.47
C ILE A 65 -7.19 4.51 -9.09
N ARG A 66 -6.21 3.68 -9.44
CA ARG A 66 -6.44 2.38 -10.07
C ARG A 66 -5.79 1.29 -9.23
N PHE A 67 -6.59 0.28 -8.89
CA PHE A 67 -6.13 -0.92 -8.18
C PHE A 67 -5.97 -2.05 -9.20
N ARG A 68 -4.77 -2.61 -9.29
CA ARG A 68 -4.47 -3.76 -10.14
C ARG A 68 -4.20 -4.97 -9.25
N PRO A 69 -4.76 -6.16 -9.54
CA PRO A 69 -4.39 -7.38 -8.83
C PRO A 69 -2.88 -7.61 -8.92
N SER A 70 -2.27 -7.98 -7.79
CA SER A 70 -0.85 -8.35 -7.69
C SER A 70 -0.70 -9.49 -6.68
N TYR A 71 0.54 -9.80 -6.28
CA TYR A 71 0.84 -10.84 -5.30
C TYR A 71 1.96 -10.38 -4.37
N PHE A 72 1.68 -10.37 -3.07
CA PHE A 72 2.68 -10.26 -2.01
C PHE A 72 2.49 -11.40 -1.01
N PRO A 73 3.54 -12.11 -0.56
CA PRO A 73 3.40 -13.27 0.33
C PRO A 73 2.74 -12.98 1.69
N PHE A 74 2.72 -11.71 2.11
CA PHE A 74 2.17 -11.27 3.40
C PHE A 74 0.74 -10.70 3.28
N THR A 75 0.16 -10.67 2.07
CA THR A 75 -1.22 -10.20 1.86
C THR A 75 -2.03 -11.06 0.89
N GLU A 76 -3.33 -11.23 1.16
CA GLU A 76 -4.28 -11.91 0.27
C GLU A 76 -5.72 -11.42 0.54
N PRO A 77 -6.39 -10.76 -0.42
CA PRO A 77 -5.93 -10.36 -1.75
C PRO A 77 -4.87 -9.24 -1.71
N SER A 78 -4.06 -9.17 -2.77
CA SER A 78 -2.98 -8.19 -2.97
C SER A 78 -3.26 -7.29 -4.18
N VAL A 79 -2.85 -6.02 -4.10
CA VAL A 79 -3.02 -5.01 -5.16
C VAL A 79 -1.80 -4.11 -5.30
N GLU A 80 -1.49 -3.75 -6.54
CA GLU A 80 -0.70 -2.56 -6.87
C GLU A 80 -1.63 -1.38 -7.10
N VAL A 81 -1.18 -0.19 -6.73
CA VAL A 81 -1.98 1.03 -6.81
C VAL A 81 -1.28 2.07 -7.67
N ASP A 82 -1.98 2.47 -8.72
CA ASP A 82 -1.54 3.52 -9.62
C ASP A 82 -2.37 4.80 -9.43
N ILE A 83 -1.76 5.94 -9.71
CA ILE A 83 -2.42 7.25 -9.74
C ILE A 83 -2.39 7.84 -11.15
N SER A 84 -3.38 8.66 -11.48
CA SER A 84 -3.37 9.41 -12.73
C SER A 84 -2.13 10.31 -12.81
N CYS A 85 -1.47 10.31 -13.96
CA CYS A 85 -0.22 11.04 -14.15
C CYS A 85 -0.43 12.55 -13.94
N PHE A 86 0.31 13.13 -12.99
CA PHE A 86 0.20 14.54 -12.63
C PHE A 86 0.53 15.53 -13.76
N LYS A 87 1.34 15.10 -14.74
CA LYS A 87 1.78 15.95 -15.84
C LYS A 87 0.79 16.00 -17.00
N CYS A 88 0.09 14.90 -17.28
CA CYS A 88 -0.76 14.76 -18.48
C CYS A 88 -2.22 14.42 -18.17
N ASN A 89 -2.59 14.30 -16.89
CA ASN A 89 -3.94 13.98 -16.42
C ASN A 89 -4.56 12.76 -17.14
N GLY A 90 -3.73 11.74 -17.39
CA GLY A 90 -4.17 10.50 -18.03
C GLY A 90 -4.01 10.44 -19.56
N ALA A 91 -3.66 11.53 -20.24
CA ALA A 91 -3.49 11.54 -21.69
C ALA A 91 -2.28 10.73 -22.19
N GLY A 92 -1.28 10.51 -21.33
CA GLY A 92 -0.01 9.86 -21.68
C GLY A 92 1.11 10.87 -21.96
N CYS A 93 2.29 10.64 -21.37
CA CYS A 93 3.53 11.38 -21.62
C CYS A 93 4.73 10.55 -21.17
N ASP A 94 5.96 11.06 -21.38
CA ASP A 94 7.19 10.36 -21.00
C ASP A 94 7.26 9.98 -19.51
N VAL A 95 6.68 10.80 -18.61
CA VAL A 95 6.71 10.55 -17.15
C VAL A 95 5.96 9.26 -16.79
N CYS A 96 4.81 9.01 -17.40
CA CYS A 96 4.00 7.82 -17.16
C CYS A 96 4.23 6.74 -18.22
N LYS A 97 5.29 6.86 -19.02
CA LYS A 97 5.59 5.96 -20.15
C LYS A 97 4.38 5.79 -21.08
N TYR A 98 3.69 6.89 -21.35
CA TYR A 98 2.50 6.97 -22.20
C TYR A 98 1.28 6.15 -21.74
N SER A 99 1.29 5.61 -20.52
CA SER A 99 0.16 4.83 -19.99
C SER A 99 -0.97 5.68 -19.41
N GLY A 100 -0.66 6.93 -19.02
CA GLY A 100 -1.56 7.78 -18.24
C GLY A 100 -1.52 7.51 -16.72
N TRP A 101 -0.82 6.46 -16.27
CA TRP A 101 -0.79 5.98 -14.89
C TRP A 101 0.63 5.88 -14.35
N ILE A 102 0.81 6.10 -13.05
CA ILE A 102 2.07 5.94 -12.34
C ILE A 102 1.82 5.05 -11.13
N GLU A 103 2.51 3.91 -11.05
CA GLU A 103 2.48 3.05 -9.87
C GLU A 103 3.18 3.75 -8.70
N VAL A 104 2.55 3.77 -7.53
CA VAL A 104 3.07 4.49 -6.35
C VAL A 104 3.12 3.68 -5.07
N LEU A 105 2.34 2.60 -4.95
CA LEU A 105 2.35 1.73 -3.76
C LEU A 105 1.79 0.34 -4.04
N GLY A 106 2.15 -0.62 -3.17
CA GLY A 106 1.51 -1.93 -3.05
C GLY A 106 0.71 -2.01 -1.74
N ALA A 107 -0.36 -2.78 -1.73
CA ALA A 107 -1.22 -2.99 -0.56
C ALA A 107 -1.97 -4.31 -0.63
N GLY A 108 -2.63 -4.70 0.46
CA GLY A 108 -3.52 -5.86 0.48
C GLY A 108 -4.06 -6.16 1.88
N MET A 109 -4.93 -7.17 1.96
CA MET A 109 -5.43 -7.67 3.23
C MET A 109 -4.38 -8.57 3.87
N THR A 110 -4.08 -8.39 5.16
CA THR A 110 -3.01 -9.18 5.82
C THR A 110 -3.31 -10.67 5.76
N HIS A 111 -2.36 -11.46 5.26
CA HIS A 111 -2.56 -12.89 5.05
C HIS A 111 -2.76 -13.61 6.42
N PRO A 112 -3.70 -14.57 6.54
CA PRO A 112 -4.02 -15.24 7.81
C PRO A 112 -2.81 -15.85 8.55
N ASN A 113 -1.83 -16.39 7.80
CA ASN A 113 -0.60 -16.92 8.40
C ASN A 113 0.26 -15.86 9.08
N VAL A 114 0.25 -14.60 8.61
CA VAL A 114 0.95 -13.49 9.25
C VAL A 114 0.29 -13.17 10.59
N LEU A 115 -1.04 -13.12 10.63
CA LEU A 115 -1.81 -12.92 11.86
C LEU A 115 -1.55 -14.04 12.88
N LYS A 116 -1.64 -15.30 12.45
CA LYS A 116 -1.36 -16.47 13.30
C LYS A 116 0.05 -16.44 13.89
N ALA A 117 1.06 -16.09 13.07
CA ALA A 117 2.44 -15.98 13.52
C ALA A 117 2.63 -14.87 14.57
N ALA A 118 1.80 -13.82 14.53
CA ALA A 118 1.76 -12.74 15.51
C ALA A 118 0.86 -13.04 16.73
N GLY A 119 0.26 -14.23 16.83
CA GLY A 119 -0.66 -14.59 17.91
C GLY A 119 -2.04 -13.92 17.81
N VAL A 120 -2.43 -13.48 16.61
CA VAL A 120 -3.73 -12.85 16.32
C VAL A 120 -4.65 -13.86 15.62
N ASP A 121 -5.89 -13.98 16.08
CA ASP A 121 -6.88 -14.87 15.48
C ASP A 121 -7.41 -14.29 14.15
N PRO A 122 -7.09 -14.90 12.99
CA PRO A 122 -7.56 -14.41 11.70
C PRO A 122 -9.06 -14.63 11.47
N ALA A 123 -9.72 -15.53 12.19
CA ALA A 123 -11.18 -15.68 12.05
C ALA A 123 -11.93 -14.47 12.64
N LYS A 124 -11.27 -13.74 13.55
CA LYS A 124 -11.82 -12.57 14.23
C LYS A 124 -11.30 -11.24 13.65
N TYR A 125 -10.02 -11.21 13.26
CA TYR A 125 -9.31 -9.98 12.88
C TYR A 125 -8.72 -9.99 11.46
N GLY A 126 -9.03 -11.01 10.66
CA GLY A 126 -8.58 -11.17 9.27
C GLY A 126 -9.62 -10.76 8.24
#